data_AF-A0A7Y4SW19-F1
#
_entry.id   AF-A0A7Y4SW19-F1
#
_cell.length_a   1.000
_cell.length_b   1.000
_cell.length_c   1.000
_cell.angle_alpha   90.00
_cell.angle_beta   90.00
_cell.angle_gamma   90.00
#
_symmetry.space_group_name_H-M   'P 1'
#
loop_
_entity.id
_entity.type
_entity.pdbx_description
1 polymer ?
#
loop_
_entity_poly.entity_id
_entity_poly.type
_entity_poly.pdbx_seq_one_letter_code
_entity_poly.pdbx_strand_id
1 'polypeptide(L)'
;MDGLVVRLAKPGKLTGIVRDVGGAAQSGVTIFVRDAAGRAISASGCTSDAAGRFTYEGIAPGRITASARGSRCASVESAAVEIRSGETSQVELTVAEGTFLRVSLLGSSQDDDAQPMRARLRVLDEAGRRVDDLMSMEDVMGLLSEGFSSRERRVGPLAPGKYTLMATTLDGKDAKKSVLVEAGQGERSVKLRLK
;
A
#
# COMPACT_ATOMS: atom_id res chain seq x y z
N MET A 1 -23.42 33.13 -23.41
CA MET A 1 -22.41 32.30 -22.74
C MET A 1 -23.01 30.92 -22.63
N ASP A 2 -22.59 29.98 -23.49
CA ASP A 2 -23.06 28.60 -23.38
C ASP A 2 -22.46 27.96 -22.14
N GLY A 3 -23.33 27.51 -21.24
CA GLY A 3 -22.95 26.89 -19.98
C GLY A 3 -22.34 25.52 -20.21
N LEU A 4 -21.22 25.25 -19.52
CA LEU A 4 -20.65 23.90 -19.43
C LEU A 4 -21.62 22.98 -18.69
N VAL A 5 -22.15 21.97 -19.38
CA VAL A 5 -22.93 20.90 -18.75
C VAL A 5 -22.01 19.72 -18.45
N VAL A 6 -21.70 19.50 -17.16
CA VAL A 6 -20.96 18.32 -16.70
C VAL A 6 -21.97 17.22 -16.35
N ARG A 7 -21.89 16.07 -17.01
CA ARG A 7 -22.65 14.87 -16.65
C ARG A 7 -21.74 13.87 -15.96
N LEU A 8 -22.02 13.57 -14.71
CA LEU A 8 -21.34 12.52 -13.96
C LEU A 8 -22.01 11.17 -14.27
N ALA A 9 -21.20 10.17 -14.61
CA ALA A 9 -21.67 8.79 -14.68
C ALA A 9 -22.06 8.32 -13.27
N LYS A 10 -23.02 7.39 -13.18
CA LYS A 10 -23.37 6.79 -11.88
C LYS A 10 -22.14 6.00 -11.39
N PRO A 11 -21.70 6.19 -10.13
CA PRO A 11 -20.62 5.38 -9.59
C PRO A 11 -21.05 3.90 -9.53
N GLY A 12 -20.08 3.01 -9.69
CA GLY A 12 -20.23 1.59 -9.40
C GLY A 12 -19.82 1.27 -7.96
N LYS A 13 -19.92 -0.03 -7.64
CA LYS A 13 -19.62 -0.60 -6.32
C LYS A 13 -18.71 -1.81 -6.48
N LEU A 14 -17.79 -1.98 -5.54
CA LEU A 14 -16.99 -3.20 -5.37
C LEU A 14 -17.39 -3.86 -4.05
N THR A 15 -17.81 -5.11 -4.10
CA THR A 15 -17.96 -5.95 -2.91
C THR A 15 -16.93 -7.04 -2.91
N GLY A 16 -16.62 -7.60 -1.75
CA GLY A 16 -15.70 -8.71 -1.72
C GLY A 16 -15.60 -9.37 -0.36
N ILE A 17 -14.71 -10.35 -0.30
CA ILE A 17 -14.35 -11.05 0.92
C ILE A 17 -12.84 -11.08 1.08
N VAL A 18 -12.38 -10.90 2.31
CA VAL A 18 -10.98 -11.05 2.70
C VAL A 18 -10.85 -12.36 3.46
N ARG A 19 -9.93 -13.21 3.01
CA ARG A 19 -9.59 -14.48 3.67
C ARG A 19 -8.10 -14.60 3.87
N ASP A 20 -7.66 -15.38 4.84
CA ASP A 20 -6.28 -15.82 4.91
C ASP A 20 -5.99 -16.98 3.95
N VAL A 21 -4.72 -17.39 3.88
CA VAL A 21 -4.26 -18.54 3.08
C VAL A 21 -4.92 -19.88 3.47
N GLY A 22 -5.47 -19.98 4.68
CA GLY A 22 -6.23 -21.14 5.15
C GLY A 22 -7.73 -21.06 4.83
N GLY A 23 -8.19 -19.95 4.22
CA GLY A 23 -9.58 -19.71 3.86
C GLY A 23 -10.43 -19.10 4.98
N ALA A 24 -9.86 -18.80 6.15
CA ALA A 24 -10.60 -18.18 7.24
C ALA A 24 -10.86 -16.71 6.93
N ALA A 25 -12.08 -16.24 7.21
CA ALA A 25 -12.47 -14.85 6.99
C ALA A 25 -11.69 -13.90 7.90
N GLN A 26 -11.26 -12.76 7.36
CA GLN A 26 -10.43 -11.79 8.06
C GLN A 26 -11.18 -10.48 8.26
N SER A 27 -11.41 -10.11 9.51
CA SER A 27 -12.14 -8.91 9.94
C SER A 27 -11.19 -7.73 10.20
N GLY A 28 -11.70 -6.51 10.05
CA GLY A 28 -10.96 -5.28 10.35
C GLY A 28 -9.80 -5.00 9.40
N VAL A 29 -9.74 -5.67 8.25
CA VAL A 29 -8.71 -5.47 7.24
C VAL A 29 -9.11 -4.30 6.36
N THR A 30 -8.20 -3.33 6.16
CA THR A 30 -8.44 -2.17 5.30
C THR A 30 -8.23 -2.52 3.84
N ILE A 31 -9.16 -2.12 2.97
CA ILE A 31 -9.11 -2.34 1.52
C ILE A 31 -8.70 -1.04 0.83
N PHE A 32 -7.68 -1.16 0.02
CA PHE A 32 -7.18 -0.11 -0.86
C PHE A 32 -7.59 -0.43 -2.30
N VAL A 33 -7.97 0.62 -3.03
CA VAL A 33 -8.35 0.51 -4.45
C VAL A 33 -7.50 1.47 -5.26
N ARG A 34 -6.95 0.98 -6.36
CA ARG A 34 -6.21 1.77 -7.35
C ARG A 34 -6.93 1.80 -8.68
N ASP A 35 -6.84 2.92 -9.38
CA ASP A 35 -7.30 3.02 -10.76
C ASP A 35 -6.32 2.37 -11.74
N ALA A 36 -6.69 2.33 -13.02
CA ALA A 36 -5.84 1.79 -14.09
C ALA A 36 -4.47 2.48 -14.23
N ALA A 37 -4.31 3.71 -13.71
CA ALA A 37 -3.04 4.44 -13.69
C ALA A 37 -2.22 4.16 -12.40
N GLY A 38 -2.70 3.26 -11.53
CA GLY A 38 -2.06 2.90 -10.27
C GLY A 38 -2.27 3.92 -9.16
N ARG A 39 -3.14 4.92 -9.34
CA ARG A 39 -3.43 5.96 -8.35
C ARG A 39 -4.46 5.44 -7.36
N ALA A 40 -4.23 5.65 -6.06
CA ALA A 40 -5.22 5.30 -5.04
C ALA A 40 -6.49 6.15 -5.23
N ILE A 41 -7.66 5.50 -5.20
CA ILE A 41 -8.96 6.15 -5.48
C ILE A 41 -9.53 6.88 -4.24
N SER A 42 -9.23 6.42 -3.02
CA SER A 42 -9.45 7.19 -1.79
C SER A 42 -8.59 6.65 -0.63
N ALA A 43 -8.23 7.53 0.30
CA ALA A 43 -7.49 7.22 1.54
C ALA A 43 -8.40 6.78 2.69
N SER A 44 -9.72 7.01 2.61
CA SER A 44 -10.70 6.47 3.56
C SER A 44 -10.99 5.02 3.18
N GLY A 45 -10.03 4.13 3.45
CA GLY A 45 -10.18 2.70 3.15
C GLY A 45 -11.45 2.13 3.78
N CYS A 46 -12.12 1.21 3.07
CA CYS A 46 -13.20 0.44 3.69
C CYS A 46 -12.60 -0.73 4.46
N THR A 47 -13.26 -1.19 5.52
CA THR A 47 -12.79 -2.32 6.33
C THR A 47 -13.70 -3.53 6.14
N SER A 48 -13.11 -4.72 6.25
CA SER A 48 -13.88 -5.96 6.27
C SER A 48 -14.62 -6.17 7.60
N ASP A 49 -15.80 -6.77 7.53
CA ASP A 49 -16.62 -7.14 8.69
C ASP A 49 -16.17 -8.47 9.33
N ALA A 50 -16.90 -8.92 10.37
CA ALA A 50 -16.62 -10.18 11.07
C ALA A 50 -16.69 -11.43 10.18
N ALA A 51 -17.40 -11.37 9.05
CA ALA A 51 -17.45 -12.43 8.04
C ALA A 51 -16.44 -12.21 6.90
N GLY A 52 -15.51 -11.26 7.07
CA GLY A 52 -14.50 -10.87 6.10
C GLY A 52 -15.06 -10.08 4.93
N ARG A 53 -16.34 -9.71 4.92
CA ARG A 53 -16.98 -9.05 3.78
C ARG A 53 -16.75 -7.56 3.82
N PHE A 54 -16.62 -6.95 2.66
CA PHE A 54 -16.55 -5.50 2.54
C PHE A 54 -17.40 -4.98 1.39
N THR A 55 -17.70 -3.69 1.47
CA THR A 55 -18.40 -2.92 0.44
C THR A 55 -17.67 -1.61 0.24
N TYR A 56 -17.24 -1.34 -0.99
CA TYR A 56 -16.60 -0.11 -1.42
C TYR A 56 -17.50 0.56 -2.46
N GLU A 57 -18.02 1.73 -2.13
CA GLU A 57 -19.00 2.45 -2.97
C GLU A 57 -18.37 3.71 -3.57
N GLY A 58 -19.04 4.32 -4.54
CA GLY A 58 -18.59 5.59 -5.11
C GLY A 58 -17.44 5.46 -6.10
N ILE A 59 -17.18 4.27 -6.65
CA ILE A 59 -16.06 4.06 -7.57
C ILE A 59 -16.47 4.51 -8.97
N ALA A 60 -15.67 5.38 -9.59
CA ALA A 60 -15.89 5.78 -10.98
C ALA A 60 -15.80 4.56 -11.91
N PRO A 61 -16.65 4.46 -12.95
CA PRO A 61 -16.56 3.39 -13.93
C PRO A 61 -15.17 3.30 -14.57
N GLY A 62 -14.71 2.06 -14.79
CA GLY A 62 -13.41 1.75 -15.36
C GLY A 62 -12.70 0.60 -14.64
N ARG A 63 -11.46 0.36 -15.05
CA ARG A 63 -10.63 -0.71 -14.51
C ARG A 63 -9.94 -0.29 -13.21
N ILE A 64 -10.05 -1.14 -12.19
CA ILE A 64 -9.41 -0.95 -10.89
C ILE A 64 -8.67 -2.22 -10.46
N THR A 65 -7.78 -2.08 -9.49
CA THR A 65 -7.23 -3.20 -8.71
C THR A 65 -7.45 -2.93 -7.22
N ALA A 66 -7.44 -3.99 -6.41
CA ALA A 66 -7.63 -3.90 -4.97
C ALA A 66 -6.54 -4.66 -4.22
N SER A 67 -6.21 -4.16 -3.03
CA SER A 67 -5.35 -4.85 -2.06
C SER A 67 -5.88 -4.65 -0.64
N ALA A 68 -5.46 -5.50 0.27
CA ALA A 68 -5.91 -5.53 1.65
C ALA A 68 -4.72 -5.46 2.61
N ARG A 69 -4.86 -4.70 3.71
CA ARG A 69 -3.86 -4.60 4.78
C ARG A 69 -4.54 -4.50 6.14
N GLY A 70 -4.14 -5.37 7.05
CA GLY A 70 -4.47 -5.29 8.47
C GLY A 70 -3.23 -4.98 9.29
N SER A 71 -3.34 -5.05 10.61
CA SER A 71 -2.24 -4.75 11.53
C SER A 71 -1.02 -5.68 11.38
N ARG A 72 -1.24 -6.95 10.98
CA ARG A 72 -0.19 -7.97 10.79
C ARG A 72 -0.32 -8.79 9.50
N CYS A 73 -1.24 -8.43 8.61
CA CYS A 73 -1.48 -9.17 7.38
C CYS A 73 -1.61 -8.24 6.18
N ALA A 74 -1.28 -8.75 5.01
CA ALA A 74 -1.41 -8.02 3.76
C ALA A 74 -1.66 -8.96 2.59
N SER A 75 -2.35 -8.49 1.58
CA SER A 75 -2.48 -9.16 0.28
C SER A 75 -1.53 -8.55 -0.73
N VAL A 76 -1.22 -9.31 -1.77
CA VAL A 76 -0.75 -8.73 -3.04
C VAL A 76 -1.90 -7.95 -3.70
N GLU A 77 -1.56 -7.16 -4.72
CA GLU A 77 -2.55 -6.50 -5.56
C GLU A 77 -3.36 -7.55 -6.37
N SER A 78 -4.68 -7.37 -6.43
CA SER A 78 -5.59 -8.27 -7.15
C SER A 78 -5.37 -8.22 -8.67
N ALA A 79 -5.98 -9.19 -9.36
CA ALA A 79 -6.28 -9.01 -10.78
C ALA A 79 -7.17 -7.78 -11.00
N ALA A 80 -7.12 -7.23 -12.22
CA ALA A 80 -7.92 -6.09 -12.59
C ALA A 80 -9.43 -6.43 -12.59
N VAL A 81 -10.23 -5.57 -11.99
CA VAL A 81 -11.69 -5.65 -11.91
C VAL A 81 -12.29 -4.51 -12.73
N GLU A 82 -13.30 -4.82 -13.54
CA GLU A 82 -14.05 -3.81 -14.29
C GLU A 82 -15.20 -3.28 -13.44
N ILE A 83 -15.28 -1.97 -13.25
CA ILE A 83 -16.39 -1.27 -12.58
C ILE A 83 -17.28 -0.66 -13.65
N ARG A 84 -18.55 -1.08 -13.71
CA ARG A 84 -19.55 -0.51 -14.61
C ARG A 84 -20.47 0.45 -13.88
N SER A 85 -21.00 1.42 -14.61
CA SER A 85 -21.84 2.50 -14.07
C SER A 85 -23.10 1.95 -13.39
N GLY A 86 -23.22 2.16 -12.08
CA GLY A 86 -24.35 1.69 -11.27
C GLY A 86 -24.37 0.18 -11.00
N GLU A 87 -23.33 -0.55 -11.40
CA GLU A 87 -23.23 -2.00 -11.18
C GLU A 87 -22.38 -2.33 -9.95
N THR A 88 -22.55 -3.55 -9.45
CA THR A 88 -21.72 -4.14 -8.40
C THR A 88 -20.77 -5.17 -9.00
N SER A 89 -19.47 -4.97 -8.82
CA SER A 89 -18.42 -5.91 -9.16
C SER A 89 -17.92 -6.63 -7.90
N GLN A 90 -17.34 -7.82 -8.07
CA GLN A 90 -16.87 -8.65 -6.97
C GLN A 90 -15.37 -8.94 -7.05
N VAL A 91 -14.71 -9.06 -5.90
CA VAL A 91 -13.33 -9.51 -5.78
C VAL A 91 -13.14 -10.34 -4.52
N GLU A 92 -12.21 -11.30 -4.56
CA GLU A 92 -11.73 -12.01 -3.38
C GLU A 92 -10.27 -11.63 -3.14
N LEU A 93 -9.93 -11.33 -1.90
CA LEU A 93 -8.59 -10.92 -1.48
C LEU A 93 -8.05 -11.94 -0.48
N THR A 94 -6.90 -12.52 -0.80
CA THR A 94 -6.19 -13.43 0.11
C THR A 94 -5.06 -12.68 0.79
N VAL A 95 -5.12 -12.59 2.12
CA VAL A 95 -4.04 -12.02 2.93
C VAL A 95 -3.14 -13.12 3.48
N ALA A 96 -1.86 -12.80 3.58
CA ALA A 96 -0.88 -13.59 4.31
C ALA A 96 -0.32 -12.74 5.46
N GLU A 97 0.42 -13.39 6.36
CA GLU A 97 1.19 -12.67 7.37
C GLU A 97 2.15 -11.69 6.67
N GLY A 98 2.04 -10.42 7.06
CA GLY A 98 2.76 -9.33 6.43
C GLY A 98 3.95 -8.89 7.27
N THR A 99 4.94 -8.32 6.59
CA THR A 99 6.21 -7.93 7.20
C THR A 99 6.40 -6.42 7.07
N PHE A 100 6.75 -5.75 8.15
CA PHE A 100 7.14 -4.35 8.11
C PHE A 100 8.59 -4.22 7.66
N LEU A 101 8.89 -3.29 6.76
CA LEU A 101 10.25 -2.86 6.48
C LEU A 101 10.62 -1.69 7.37
N ARG A 102 11.70 -1.82 8.14
CA ARG A 102 12.37 -0.73 8.84
C ARG A 102 13.55 -0.27 8.01
N VAL A 103 13.39 0.84 7.30
CA VAL A 103 14.36 1.35 6.33
C VAL A 103 15.18 2.47 6.96
N SER A 104 16.48 2.23 7.15
CA SER A 104 17.43 3.25 7.58
C SER A 104 18.08 3.90 6.35
N LEU A 105 17.94 5.22 6.23
CA LEU A 105 18.49 6.01 5.13
C LEU A 105 19.84 6.59 5.58
N LEU A 106 20.93 6.16 4.94
CA LEU A 106 22.30 6.46 5.37
C LEU A 106 23.06 7.23 4.29
N GLY A 107 23.94 8.13 4.71
CA GLY A 107 24.85 8.86 3.82
C GLY A 107 25.97 7.99 3.23
N SER A 108 26.83 8.64 2.45
CA SER A 108 27.99 8.03 1.80
C SER A 108 29.16 7.91 2.80
N SER A 109 29.22 6.80 3.54
CA SER A 109 30.44 6.36 4.23
C SER A 109 30.79 4.95 3.77
N GLN A 110 32.09 4.68 3.65
CA GLN A 110 32.64 3.38 3.30
C GLN A 110 32.58 2.40 4.50
N ASP A 111 32.41 2.93 5.71
CA ASP A 111 32.32 2.18 6.96
C ASP A 111 30.88 2.07 7.49
N ASP A 112 30.69 1.29 8.55
CA ASP A 112 29.37 1.08 9.18
C ASP A 112 28.89 2.30 10.00
N ASP A 113 29.69 3.37 10.07
CA ASP A 113 29.43 4.63 10.77
C ASP A 113 28.72 5.68 9.90
N ALA A 114 28.06 5.23 8.83
CA ALA A 114 27.32 6.11 7.93
C ALA A 114 26.20 6.83 8.70
N GLN A 115 26.26 8.16 8.74
CA GLN A 115 25.25 8.95 9.46
C GLN A 115 23.88 8.87 8.80
N PRO A 116 22.79 8.85 9.59
CA PRO A 116 21.44 8.90 9.06
C PRO A 116 21.18 10.19 8.28
N MET A 117 20.57 10.06 7.12
CA MET A 117 20.32 11.17 6.21
C MET A 117 18.84 11.29 5.85
N ARG A 118 18.39 12.53 5.61
CA ARG A 118 17.05 12.79 5.09
C ARG A 118 17.00 12.51 3.59
N ALA A 119 16.10 11.62 3.18
CA ALA A 119 15.79 11.37 1.77
C ALA A 119 14.30 11.01 1.61
N ARG A 120 13.76 11.24 0.42
CA ARG A 120 12.44 10.77 0.02
C ARG A 120 12.54 9.29 -0.32
N LEU A 121 11.91 8.44 0.48
CA LEU A 121 11.76 7.02 0.20
C LEU A 121 10.52 6.77 -0.69
N ARG A 122 10.65 5.85 -1.63
CA ARG A 122 9.58 5.18 -2.37
C ARG A 122 9.82 3.68 -2.25
N VAL A 123 8.77 2.91 -2.00
CA VAL A 123 8.81 1.45 -2.01
C VAL A 123 7.85 0.98 -3.07
N LEU A 124 8.36 0.21 -4.02
CA LEU A 124 7.61 -0.32 -5.15
C LEU A 124 7.50 -1.84 -5.02
N ASP A 125 6.35 -2.40 -5.40
CA ASP A 125 6.20 -3.85 -5.60
C ASP A 125 6.88 -4.31 -6.91
N GLU A 126 6.77 -5.60 -7.22
CA GLU A 126 7.37 -6.20 -8.42
C GLU A 126 6.80 -5.64 -9.73
N ALA A 127 5.55 -5.17 -9.72
CA ALA A 127 4.93 -4.52 -10.88
C ALA A 127 5.28 -3.02 -10.97
N GLY A 128 6.10 -2.49 -10.05
CA GLY A 128 6.49 -1.09 -10.02
C GLY A 128 5.46 -0.17 -9.36
N ARG A 129 4.41 -0.70 -8.74
CA ARG A 129 3.39 0.09 -8.03
C ARG A 129 3.94 0.54 -6.69
N ARG A 130 3.72 1.80 -6.35
CA ARG A 130 4.11 2.36 -5.06
C ARG A 130 3.27 1.73 -3.94
N VAL A 131 3.86 1.35 -2.82
CA VAL A 131 3.17 0.70 -1.69
C VAL A 131 3.38 1.41 -0.35
N ASP A 132 4.32 2.37 -0.29
CA ASP A 132 4.57 3.23 0.87
C ASP A 132 3.59 4.39 1.01
N ASP A 133 2.74 4.60 0.01
CA ASP A 133 1.69 5.62 0.01
C ASP A 133 0.35 5.12 0.54
N LEU A 134 0.16 3.80 0.65
CA LEU A 134 -1.01 3.20 1.29
C LEU A 134 -0.85 3.27 2.79
N MET A 135 -1.73 4.02 3.44
CA MET A 135 -1.82 4.10 4.90
C MET A 135 -3.28 3.91 5.31
N SER A 136 -3.50 2.98 6.21
CA SER A 136 -4.79 2.85 6.91
C SER A 136 -4.95 3.97 7.93
N MET A 137 -6.17 4.17 8.43
CA MET A 137 -6.40 5.11 9.54
C MET A 137 -5.60 4.70 10.78
N GLU A 138 -5.41 3.40 11.01
CA GLU A 138 -4.57 2.88 12.09
C GLU A 138 -3.10 3.31 11.91
N ASP A 139 -2.58 3.20 10.68
CA ASP A 139 -1.21 3.65 10.36
C ASP A 139 -1.05 5.16 10.60
N VAL A 140 -2.04 5.96 10.19
CA VAL A 140 -2.02 7.42 10.40
C VAL A 140 -2.07 7.77 11.88
N MET A 141 -2.93 7.11 12.66
CA MET A 141 -3.01 7.35 14.10
C MET A 141 -1.74 6.94 14.83
N GLY A 142 -1.11 5.82 14.44
CA GLY A 142 0.19 5.40 14.96
C GLY A 142 1.30 6.42 14.65
N LEU A 143 1.30 7.02 13.46
CA LEU A 143 2.25 8.06 13.11
C LEU A 143 2.06 9.35 13.93
N LEU A 144 0.83 9.70 14.29
CA LEU A 144 0.53 10.86 15.12
C LEU A 144 1.00 10.68 16.57
N SER A 145 0.95 9.45 17.11
CA SER A 145 1.38 9.16 18.49
C SER A 145 2.89 8.94 18.61
N GLU A 146 3.50 8.18 17.70
CA GLU A 146 4.93 7.81 17.77
C GLU A 146 5.86 8.86 17.15
N GLY A 147 5.31 9.81 16.37
CA GLY A 147 6.05 10.88 15.72
C GLY A 147 6.74 10.46 14.41
N PHE A 148 7.02 11.45 13.56
CA PHE A 148 7.65 11.22 12.26
C PHE A 148 9.19 11.23 12.34
N SER A 149 9.82 10.07 12.13
CA SER A 149 11.26 10.03 11.79
C SER A 149 11.47 10.25 10.30
N SER A 150 12.38 11.17 9.97
CA SER A 150 12.84 11.38 8.58
C SER A 150 14.06 10.54 8.20
N ARG A 151 14.68 9.89 9.19
CA ARG A 151 15.94 9.13 9.09
C ARG A 151 15.70 7.61 9.03
N GLU A 152 14.65 7.17 9.69
CA GLU A 152 14.16 5.80 9.65
C GLU A 152 12.70 5.80 9.18
N ARG A 153 12.37 4.92 8.25
CA ARG A 153 11.02 4.80 7.67
C ARG A 153 10.50 3.40 7.87
N ARG A 154 9.34 3.29 8.51
CA ARG A 154 8.60 2.04 8.64
C ARG A 154 7.58 1.95 7.51
N VAL A 155 7.60 0.86 6.74
CA VAL A 155 6.69 0.63 5.60
C VAL A 155 6.05 -0.74 5.72
N GLY A 156 4.73 -0.82 5.67
CA GLY A 156 4.00 -2.09 5.67
C GLY A 156 2.78 -2.10 6.61
N PRO A 157 2.29 -3.29 7.00
CA PRO A 157 2.89 -4.59 6.65
C PRO A 157 2.78 -4.85 5.13
N LEU A 158 3.81 -5.49 4.57
CA LEU A 158 3.90 -5.85 3.15
C LEU A 158 3.65 -7.35 2.99
N ALA A 159 2.90 -7.73 1.96
CA ALA A 159 2.74 -9.13 1.61
C ALA A 159 4.09 -9.75 1.17
N PRO A 160 4.27 -11.08 1.31
CA PRO A 160 5.45 -11.75 0.79
C PRO A 160 5.64 -11.45 -0.70
N GLY A 161 6.87 -11.16 -1.11
CA GLY A 161 7.18 -10.79 -2.49
C GLY A 161 8.43 -9.95 -2.64
N LYS A 162 8.76 -9.59 -3.88
CA LYS A 162 9.91 -8.77 -4.21
C LYS A 162 9.53 -7.29 -4.26
N TYR A 163 10.32 -6.47 -3.59
CA TYR A 163 10.14 -5.03 -3.53
C TYR A 163 11.40 -4.28 -3.95
N THR A 164 11.21 -3.08 -4.46
CA THR A 164 12.27 -2.14 -4.81
C THR A 164 12.16 -0.90 -3.94
N LEU A 165 13.20 -0.62 -3.15
CA LEU A 165 13.32 0.61 -2.38
C LEU A 165 14.12 1.62 -3.21
N MET A 166 13.60 2.83 -3.33
CA MET A 166 14.25 3.96 -4.00
C MET A 166 14.29 5.14 -3.04
N ALA A 167 15.48 5.72 -2.81
CA ALA A 167 15.62 6.92 -1.99
C ALA A 167 16.28 8.03 -2.81
N THR A 168 15.73 9.23 -2.72
CA THR A 168 16.22 10.44 -3.39
C THR A 168 16.47 11.53 -2.36
N THR A 169 17.68 12.08 -2.28
CA THR A 169 18.00 13.22 -1.41
C THR A 169 17.46 14.54 -1.97
N LEU A 170 17.57 15.62 -1.19
CA LEU A 170 17.21 16.97 -1.64
C LEU A 170 18.12 17.50 -2.76
N ASP A 171 19.40 17.09 -2.78
CA ASP A 171 20.37 17.41 -3.84
C ASP A 171 20.29 16.46 -5.05
N GLY A 172 19.28 15.57 -5.09
CA GLY A 172 18.98 14.73 -6.26
C GLY A 172 19.80 13.45 -6.36
N LYS A 173 20.53 13.06 -5.31
CA LYS A 173 21.24 11.77 -5.26
C LYS A 173 20.25 10.63 -5.04
N ASP A 174 20.39 9.58 -5.83
CA ASP A 174 19.50 8.42 -5.80
C ASP A 174 20.21 7.15 -5.30
N ALA A 175 19.48 6.33 -4.56
CA ALA A 175 19.84 4.97 -4.21
C ALA A 175 18.69 4.01 -4.50
N LYS A 176 19.03 2.80 -4.95
CA LYS A 176 18.06 1.74 -5.24
C LYS A 176 18.51 0.41 -4.63
N LYS A 177 17.58 -0.33 -4.04
CA LYS A 177 17.84 -1.67 -3.49
C LYS A 177 16.63 -2.59 -3.63
N SER A 178 16.86 -3.81 -4.10
CA SER A 178 15.84 -4.87 -4.15
C SER A 178 15.83 -5.66 -2.84
N VAL A 179 14.64 -6.02 -2.36
CA VAL A 179 14.42 -6.71 -1.09
C VAL A 179 13.33 -7.78 -1.28
N LEU A 180 13.61 -9.03 -0.88
CA LEU A 180 12.64 -10.13 -0.91
C LEU A 180 11.94 -10.27 0.44
N VAL A 181 10.74 -9.74 0.61
CA VAL A 181 9.97 -9.90 1.83
C VAL A 181 9.40 -11.32 1.91
N GLU A 182 9.64 -12.01 3.01
CA GLU A 182 9.07 -13.33 3.28
C GLU A 182 7.92 -13.22 4.28
N ALA A 183 7.07 -14.25 4.33
CA ALA A 183 6.02 -14.36 5.34
C ALA A 183 6.62 -14.56 6.75
N GLY A 184 5.90 -14.14 7.79
CA GLY A 184 6.25 -14.48 9.17
C GLY A 184 7.44 -13.73 9.77
N GLN A 185 8.01 -12.75 9.09
CA GLN A 185 9.19 -12.03 9.61
C GLN A 185 8.81 -10.95 10.63
N GLY A 186 7.55 -10.50 10.67
CA GLY A 186 7.07 -9.42 11.53
C GLY A 186 7.66 -8.07 11.15
N GLU A 187 8.98 -7.91 11.31
CA GLU A 187 9.74 -6.75 10.86
C GLU A 187 11.10 -7.15 10.27
N ARG A 188 11.51 -6.45 9.21
CA ARG A 188 12.80 -6.61 8.55
C ARG A 188 13.52 -5.28 8.41
N SER A 189 14.74 -5.22 8.94
CA SER A 189 15.61 -4.06 8.82
C SER A 189 16.33 -4.01 7.47
N VAL A 190 16.34 -2.82 6.83
CA VAL A 190 17.01 -2.58 5.55
C VAL A 190 17.80 -1.28 5.61
N LYS A 191 19.13 -1.36 5.54
CA LYS A 191 19.99 -0.19 5.30
C LYS A 191 20.00 0.15 3.80
N LEU A 192 19.70 1.40 3.46
CA LEU A 192 19.82 1.97 2.12
C LEU A 192 20.83 3.13 2.15
N ARG A 193 21.99 2.93 1.52
CA ARG A 193 23.08 3.89 1.47
C ARG A 193 22.98 4.73 0.21
N LEU A 194 22.96 6.05 0.38
CA LEU A 194 22.93 7.04 -0.69
C LEU A 194 24.36 7.54 -0.96
N LYS A 195 24.77 7.50 -2.22
CA LYS A 195 26.11 7.93 -2.68
C LYS A 195 26.04 9.36 -3.21
#